data_AF-A0A2V5PMU8-F1
#
_entry.id   AF-A0A2V5PMU8-F1
#
_cell.length_a   1.000
_cell.length_b   1.000
_cell.length_c   1.000
_cell.angle_alpha   90.00
_cell.angle_beta   90.00
_cell.angle_gamma   90.00
#
_symmetry.space_group_name_H-M   'P 1'
#
loop_
_entity.id
_entity.type
_entity.pdbx_description
1 polymer ?
#
loop_
_entity_poly.entity_id
_entity_poly.type
_entity_poly.pdbx_seq_one_letter_code
_entity_poly.pdbx_strand_id
1 'polypeptide(L)'
;MPSNPPPPRGVFASLRRLADAGLAMLQNRVELFAVEIQEEKARLVRVLVLAAAMVLLGNMAVILGTATIVVLVDRSAQVPVLIAFSLVYAVAALAAFLALRKQLNSAPTPLKDTVSELKKDRDWLNSQK
;
A
#
# COMPACT_ATOMS: atom_id res chain seq x y z
N MET A 1 43.15 31.47 -50.70
CA MET A 1 42.19 30.35 -50.59
C MET A 1 41.23 30.66 -49.44
N PRO A 2 39.91 30.48 -49.60
CA PRO A 2 38.91 31.03 -48.69
C PRO A 2 38.89 30.31 -47.33
N SER A 3 38.89 31.08 -46.24
CA SER A 3 38.70 30.62 -44.88
C SER A 3 37.20 30.38 -44.61
N ASN A 4 36.79 29.12 -44.59
CA ASN A 4 35.43 28.74 -44.22
C ASN A 4 35.36 28.58 -42.69
N PRO A 5 34.54 29.36 -41.95
CA PRO A 5 34.38 29.15 -40.51
C PRO A 5 33.58 27.86 -40.28
N PRO A 6 33.97 26.99 -39.31
CA PRO A 6 33.15 25.84 -38.98
C PRO A 6 31.78 26.31 -38.45
N PRO A 7 30.67 25.67 -38.86
CA PRO A 7 29.34 26.10 -38.44
C PRO A 7 29.20 25.98 -36.91
N PRO A 8 28.46 26.89 -36.25
CA PRO A 8 28.24 26.87 -34.80
C PRO A 8 27.34 25.68 -34.43
N ARG A 9 27.95 24.49 -34.29
CA ARG A 9 27.27 23.25 -33.88
C ARG A 9 27.39 22.97 -32.36
N GLY A 10 27.97 23.89 -31.59
CA GLY A 10 28.40 23.61 -30.21
C GLY A 10 27.31 23.60 -29.14
N VAL A 11 26.29 24.47 -29.25
CA VAL A 11 25.34 24.69 -28.14
C VAL A 11 24.12 23.76 -28.21
N PHE A 12 23.55 23.62 -29.41
CA PHE A 12 22.39 22.74 -29.64
C PHE A 12 22.74 21.25 -29.46
N ALA A 13 23.94 20.85 -29.90
CA ALA A 13 24.45 19.50 -29.68
C ALA A 13 24.72 19.20 -28.19
N SER A 14 25.19 20.21 -27.44
CA SER A 14 25.41 20.08 -25.99
C SER A 14 24.09 20.00 -25.22
N LEU A 15 23.09 20.82 -25.58
CA LEU A 15 21.74 20.73 -25.02
C LEU A 15 21.10 19.36 -25.27
N ARG A 16 21.27 18.82 -26.48
CA ARG A 16 20.76 17.50 -26.83
C ARG A 16 21.44 16.39 -26.04
N ARG A 17 22.77 16.44 -25.85
CA ARG A 17 23.48 15.49 -24.98
C ARG A 17 23.07 15.61 -23.52
N LEU A 18 22.83 16.82 -23.01
CA LEU A 18 22.32 17.02 -21.65
C LEU A 18 20.90 16.50 -21.49
N ALA A 19 20.04 16.69 -22.49
CA ALA A 19 18.69 16.14 -22.51
C ALA A 19 18.71 14.60 -22.56
N ASP A 20 19.55 14.00 -23.41
CA ASP A 20 19.71 12.55 -23.50
C ASP A 20 20.28 11.97 -22.19
N ALA A 21 21.25 12.65 -21.56
CA ALA A 21 21.78 12.25 -20.26
C ALA A 21 20.74 12.38 -19.13
N GLY A 22 19.94 13.43 -19.15
CA GLY A 22 18.83 13.63 -18.21
C GLY A 22 17.74 12.57 -18.38
N LEU A 23 17.39 12.23 -19.63
CA LEU A 23 16.42 11.16 -19.93
C LEU A 23 16.93 9.80 -19.46
N ALA A 24 18.20 9.47 -19.72
CA ALA A 24 18.81 8.22 -19.27
C ALA A 24 18.85 8.12 -17.75
N MET A 25 19.12 9.23 -17.05
CA MET A 25 19.14 9.27 -15.59
C MET A 25 17.73 9.14 -14.99
N LEU A 26 16.72 9.75 -15.61
CA LEU A 26 15.31 9.58 -15.25
C LEU A 26 14.85 8.14 -15.47
N GLN A 27 15.18 7.56 -16.62
CA GLN A 27 14.84 6.18 -16.97
C GLN A 27 15.39 5.20 -15.93
N ASN A 28 16.66 5.35 -15.55
CA ASN A 28 17.29 4.49 -14.56
C ASN A 28 16.66 4.64 -13.16
N ARG A 29 16.25 5.86 -12.77
CA ARG A 29 15.54 6.09 -11.49
C ARG A 29 14.13 5.53 -11.50
N VAL A 30 13.39 5.67 -12.61
CA VAL A 30 12.05 5.09 -12.77
C VAL A 30 12.11 3.57 -12.72
N GLU A 31 13.12 2.97 -13.35
CA GLU A 31 13.35 1.53 -13.32
C GLU A 31 13.69 1.06 -11.90
N LEU A 32 14.54 1.78 -11.18
CA LEU A 32 14.85 1.50 -9.78
C LEU A 32 13.62 1.67 -8.86
N PHE A 33 12.87 2.76 -8.99
CA PHE A 33 11.63 3.00 -8.23
C PHE A 33 10.56 1.94 -8.53
N ALA A 34 10.44 1.50 -9.79
CA ALA A 34 9.52 0.44 -10.16
C ALA A 34 9.88 -0.88 -9.48
N VAL A 35 11.17 -1.22 -9.41
CA VAL A 35 11.67 -2.41 -8.69
C VAL A 35 11.43 -2.29 -7.19
N GLU A 36 11.75 -1.15 -6.57
CA GLU A 36 11.52 -0.92 -5.13
C GLU A 36 10.03 -1.04 -4.76
N ILE A 37 9.12 -0.44 -5.55
CA ILE A 37 7.67 -0.58 -5.35
C ILE A 37 7.24 -2.05 -5.49
N GLN A 38 7.81 -2.79 -6.43
CA GLN A 38 7.46 -4.19 -6.66
C GLN A 38 7.94 -5.08 -5.51
N GLU A 39 9.12 -4.84 -4.97
CA GLU A 39 9.63 -5.52 -3.77
C GLU A 39 8.79 -5.20 -2.53
N GLU A 40 8.45 -3.93 -2.31
CA GLU A 40 7.65 -3.51 -1.16
C GLU A 40 6.21 -4.04 -1.22
N LYS A 41 5.60 -4.04 -2.42
CA LYS A 41 4.30 -4.68 -2.65
C LYS A 41 4.36 -6.18 -2.41
N ALA A 42 5.39 -6.87 -2.88
CA ALA A 42 5.54 -8.32 -2.65
C ALA A 42 5.68 -8.63 -1.16
N ARG A 43 6.45 -7.82 -0.42
CA ARG A 43 6.58 -7.93 1.04
C ARG A 43 5.24 -7.69 1.75
N LEU A 44 4.52 -6.64 1.39
CA LEU A 44 3.19 -6.33 1.93
C LEU A 44 2.20 -7.46 1.67
N VAL A 45 2.12 -7.94 0.43
CA VAL A 45 1.23 -9.07 0.07
C VAL A 45 1.58 -10.31 0.89
N ARG A 46 2.88 -10.64 1.02
CA ARG A 46 3.32 -11.79 1.82
C ARG A 46 2.90 -11.65 3.29
N VAL A 47 3.10 -10.48 3.89
CA VAL A 47 2.69 -10.21 5.27
C VAL A 47 1.17 -10.28 5.42
N LEU A 48 0.41 -9.73 4.47
CA LEU A 48 -1.06 -9.79 4.47
C LEU A 48 -1.57 -11.23 4.37
N VAL A 49 -0.98 -12.06 3.52
CA VAL A 49 -1.33 -13.48 3.40
C VAL A 49 -1.03 -14.23 4.68
N LEU A 50 0.15 -14.03 5.29
CA LEU A 50 0.49 -14.65 6.57
C LEU A 50 -0.41 -14.17 7.71
N ALA A 51 -0.73 -12.87 7.76
CA ALA A 51 -1.66 -12.30 8.73
C ALA A 51 -3.06 -12.91 8.57
N ALA A 52 -3.56 -13.01 7.34
CA ALA A 52 -4.84 -13.65 7.04
C ALA A 52 -4.84 -15.13 7.46
N ALA A 53 -3.77 -15.87 7.16
CA ALA A 53 -3.61 -17.26 7.59
C ALA A 53 -3.60 -17.41 9.12
N MET A 54 -2.86 -16.55 9.82
CA MET A 54 -2.84 -16.52 11.30
C MET A 54 -4.22 -16.24 11.88
N VAL A 55 -4.94 -15.25 11.34
CA VAL A 55 -6.30 -14.93 11.78
C VAL A 55 -7.25 -16.10 11.53
N LEU A 56 -7.20 -16.72 10.35
CA LEU A 56 -8.06 -17.86 10.00
C LEU A 56 -7.79 -19.07 10.90
N LEU A 57 -6.53 -19.51 10.97
CA LEU A 57 -6.13 -20.67 11.77
C LEU A 57 -6.35 -20.42 13.27
N GLY A 58 -6.06 -19.22 13.75
CA GLY A 58 -6.33 -18.81 15.13
C GLY A 58 -7.81 -18.86 15.46
N ASN A 59 -8.69 -18.34 14.58
CA ASN A 59 -10.14 -18.42 14.78
C ASN A 59 -10.64 -19.87 14.80
N MET A 60 -10.16 -20.72 13.88
CA MET A 60 -10.49 -22.14 13.87
C MET A 60 -10.08 -22.83 15.18
N ALA A 61 -8.86 -22.59 15.67
CA ALA A 61 -8.37 -23.14 16.93
C ALA A 61 -9.23 -22.68 18.13
N VAL A 62 -9.60 -21.40 18.17
CA VAL A 62 -10.46 -20.83 19.21
C VAL A 62 -11.86 -21.45 19.18
N ILE A 63 -12.47 -21.61 17.99
CA ILE A 63 -13.80 -22.26 17.84
C ILE A 63 -13.75 -23.71 18.32
N LEU A 64 -12.74 -24.49 17.87
CA LEU A 64 -12.57 -25.87 18.29
C LEU A 64 -12.31 -26.00 19.79
N GLY A 65 -11.51 -25.08 20.37
CA GLY A 65 -11.29 -25.00 21.81
C GLY A 65 -12.59 -24.75 22.58
N THR A 66 -13.42 -23.82 22.12
CA THR A 66 -14.74 -23.55 22.73
C THR A 66 -15.68 -24.74 22.60
N ALA A 67 -15.74 -25.38 21.43
CA ALA A 67 -16.52 -26.60 21.25
C ALA A 67 -16.07 -27.70 22.21
N THR A 68 -14.76 -27.86 22.41
CA THR A 68 -14.19 -28.82 23.36
C THR A 68 -14.64 -28.53 24.79
N ILE A 69 -14.56 -27.26 25.22
CA ILE A 69 -15.01 -26.84 26.56
C ILE A 69 -16.50 -27.11 26.75
N VAL A 70 -17.33 -26.79 25.74
CA VAL A 70 -18.78 -26.99 25.79
C VAL A 70 -19.12 -28.47 25.90
N VAL A 71 -18.41 -29.36 25.20
CA VAL A 71 -18.62 -30.82 25.29
C VAL A 71 -18.22 -31.37 26.65
N LEU A 72 -17.17 -30.82 27.29
CA LEU A 72 -16.70 -31.25 28.61
C LEU A 72 -17.59 -30.79 29.77
N VAL A 73 -18.39 -29.74 29.55
CA VAL A 73 -19.30 -29.17 30.56
C VAL A 73 -20.63 -29.95 30.60
N ASP A 74 -21.20 -30.05 31.81
CA ASP A 74 -22.51 -30.64 32.04
C ASP A 74 -23.61 -30.01 31.19
N ARG A 75 -24.59 -30.80 30.73
CA ARG A 75 -25.67 -30.35 29.83
C ARG A 75 -26.42 -29.09 30.29
N SER A 76 -26.57 -28.89 31.60
CA SER A 76 -27.23 -27.71 32.16
C SER A 76 -26.42 -26.41 31.98
N ALA A 77 -25.09 -26.51 31.90
CA ALA A 77 -24.18 -25.38 31.81
C ALA A 77 -23.64 -25.14 30.37
N GLN A 78 -23.91 -26.03 29.40
CA GLN A 78 -23.46 -25.88 28.02
C GLN A 78 -23.99 -24.59 27.36
N VAL A 79 -25.28 -24.32 27.51
CA VAL A 79 -25.95 -23.14 26.92
C VAL A 79 -25.39 -21.82 27.49
N PRO A 80 -25.30 -21.60 28.82
CA PRO A 80 -24.73 -20.37 29.34
C PRO A 80 -23.25 -20.19 28.99
N VAL A 81 -22.46 -21.28 28.91
CA VAL A 81 -21.05 -21.21 28.45
C VAL A 81 -20.97 -20.78 26.99
N LEU A 82 -21.80 -21.35 26.11
CA LEU A 82 -21.90 -20.93 24.70
C LEU A 82 -22.26 -19.45 24.56
N ILE A 83 -23.25 -18.97 25.33
CA ILE A 83 -23.66 -17.57 25.32
C ILE A 83 -22.51 -16.66 25.77
N ALA A 84 -21.80 -17.04 26.83
CA ALA A 84 -20.66 -16.28 27.33
C ALA A 84 -19.54 -16.15 26.29
N PHE A 85 -19.13 -17.26 25.67
CA PHE A 85 -18.13 -17.23 24.59
C PHE A 85 -18.61 -16.45 23.37
N SER A 86 -19.88 -16.60 22.99
CA SER A 86 -20.48 -15.83 21.89
C SER A 86 -20.42 -14.32 22.15
N LEU A 87 -20.71 -13.87 23.37
CA LEU A 87 -20.61 -12.46 23.74
C LEU A 87 -19.17 -11.97 23.70
N VAL A 88 -18.22 -12.76 24.23
CA VAL A 88 -16.79 -12.43 24.18
C VAL A 88 -16.33 -12.25 22.73
N TYR A 89 -16.70 -13.16 21.83
CA TYR A 89 -16.35 -13.06 20.41
C TYR A 89 -17.03 -11.89 19.71
N ALA A 90 -18.30 -11.61 20.02
CA ALA A 90 -19.00 -10.45 19.47
C ALA A 90 -18.33 -9.13 19.88
N VAL A 91 -17.94 -9.00 21.16
CA VAL A 91 -17.23 -7.83 21.67
C VAL A 91 -15.85 -7.71 21.03
N ALA A 92 -15.10 -8.81 20.92
CA ALA A 92 -13.78 -8.81 20.27
C ALA A 92 -13.88 -8.41 18.79
N ALA A 93 -14.87 -8.94 18.06
CA ALA A 93 -15.12 -8.59 16.66
C ALA A 93 -15.50 -7.11 16.50
N LEU A 94 -16.37 -6.59 17.38
CA LEU A 94 -16.75 -5.17 17.37
C LEU A 94 -15.55 -4.27 17.67
N ALA A 95 -14.72 -4.61 18.66
CA ALA A 95 -13.51 -3.87 18.99
C ALA A 95 -12.51 -3.86 17.82
N ALA A 96 -12.28 -5.01 17.17
CA ALA A 96 -11.44 -5.12 15.99
C ALA A 96 -11.99 -4.29 14.82
N PHE A 97 -13.30 -4.31 14.59
CA PHE A 97 -13.96 -3.49 13.55
C PHE A 97 -13.79 -1.99 13.81
N LEU A 98 -13.98 -1.54 15.06
CA LEU A 98 -13.79 -0.14 15.42
C LEU A 98 -12.32 0.30 15.30
N ALA A 99 -11.38 -0.56 15.70
CA ALA A 99 -9.95 -0.30 15.55
C ALA A 99 -9.55 -0.20 14.07
N LEU A 100 -10.05 -1.11 13.22
CA LEU A 100 -9.84 -1.07 11.77
C LEU A 100 -10.44 0.19 11.17
N ARG A 101 -11.70 0.52 11.50
CA ARG A 101 -12.37 1.73 11.03
C ARG A 101 -11.62 2.99 11.44
N LYS A 102 -11.10 3.05 12.67
CA LYS A 102 -10.25 4.17 13.13
C LYS A 102 -8.99 4.27 12.30
N GLN A 103 -8.28 3.17 12.05
CA GLN A 103 -7.06 3.17 11.24
C GLN A 103 -7.32 3.60 9.79
N LEU A 104 -8.39 3.10 9.17
CA LEU A 104 -8.77 3.50 7.81
C LEU A 104 -9.17 4.98 7.72
N ASN A 105 -9.85 5.51 8.73
CA ASN A 105 -10.24 6.92 8.78
C ASN A 105 -9.09 7.86 9.18
N SER A 106 -8.07 7.36 9.88
CA SER A 106 -6.88 8.11 10.27
C SER A 106 -5.71 7.97 9.28
N ALA A 107 -5.83 7.11 8.27
CA ALA A 107 -4.83 6.99 7.22
C ALA A 107 -4.82 8.25 6.34
N PRO A 108 -3.71 9.02 6.28
CA PRO A 108 -3.59 10.11 5.33
C PRO A 108 -3.71 9.55 3.92
N THR A 109 -4.54 10.17 3.07
CA THR A 109 -4.75 9.70 1.70
C THR A 109 -3.49 10.01 0.87
N PRO A 110 -2.62 9.02 0.57
CA PRO A 110 -1.26 9.28 0.11
C PRO A 110 -1.19 9.85 -1.32
N LEU A 111 -2.32 9.90 -2.02
CA LEU A 111 -2.41 10.31 -3.42
C LEU A 111 -3.31 11.53 -3.63
N LYS A 112 -4.03 12.00 -2.59
CA LYS A 112 -4.93 13.16 -2.77
C LYS A 112 -4.11 14.44 -2.93
N ASP A 113 -3.09 14.59 -2.10
CA ASP A 113 -2.19 15.74 -2.16
C ASP A 113 -1.37 15.71 -3.45
N THR A 114 -0.78 14.57 -3.82
CA THR A 114 -0.04 14.40 -5.08
C THR A 114 -0.91 14.62 -6.33
N VAL A 115 -2.15 14.11 -6.36
CA VAL A 115 -3.07 14.36 -7.49
C VAL A 115 -3.52 15.81 -7.52
N SER A 116 -3.68 16.47 -6.36
CA SER A 116 -4.03 17.88 -6.30
C SER A 116 -2.89 18.78 -6.77
N GLU A 117 -1.65 18.41 -6.47
CA GLU A 117 -0.45 19.13 -6.95
C GLU A 117 -0.23 18.90 -8.44
N LEU A 118 -0.37 17.66 -8.94
CA LEU A 118 -0.34 17.38 -10.38
C LEU A 118 -1.44 18.12 -11.16
N LYS A 119 -2.60 18.34 -10.53
CA LYS A 119 -3.68 19.13 -11.13
C LYS A 119 -3.32 20.61 -11.21
N LYS A 120 -2.70 21.17 -10.16
CA LYS A 120 -2.18 22.55 -10.16
C LYS A 120 -1.09 22.76 -11.21
N ASP A 121 -0.17 21.81 -11.35
CA ASP A 121 0.89 21.87 -12.36
C ASP A 121 0.33 21.81 -13.79
N ARG A 122 -0.70 20.97 -14.01
CA ARG A 122 -1.43 20.92 -15.29
C ARG A 122 -2.15 22.22 -15.61
N ASP A 123 -2.78 22.84 -14.61
CA ASP A 123 -3.50 24.11 -14.80
C ASP A 123 -2.52 25.26 -15.11
N TRP A 124 -1.33 25.26 -14.49
CA TRP A 124 -0.26 26.24 -14.77
C TRP A 124 0.32 26.08 -16.18
N LEU A 125 0.53 24.84 -16.64
CA LEU A 125 1.00 24.55 -18.00
C LEU A 125 -0.04 24.91 -19.08
N ASN A 126 -1.33 24.75 -18.78
CA ASN A 126 -2.40 25.13 -19.71
C ASN A 126 -2.67 26.65 -19.74
N SER A 127 -2.35 27.39 -18.66
CA SER A 127 -2.53 28.86 -18.63
C SER A 127 -1.39 29.62 -19.32
N GLN A 128 -0.34 28.95 -19.78
CA GLN A 128 0.78 29.53 -20.53
C GLN A 128 0.62 29.44 -22.07
N LYS A 129 -0.52 28.94 -22.56
CA LYS A 129 -0.93 29.03 -23.96
C LYS A 129 -1.84 30.23 -24.19
#